data_AF-A0A950Y8Q7-F1
#
_entry.id   AF-A0A950Y8Q7-F1
#
_cell.length_a   1.000
_cell.length_b   1.000
_cell.length_c   1.000
_cell.angle_alpha   90.00
_cell.angle_beta   90.00
_cell.angle_gamma   90.00
#
_symmetry.space_group_name_H-M   'P 1'
#
loop_
_entity.id
_entity.type
_entity.pdbx_description
1 polymer ?
#
loop_
_entity_poly.entity_id
_entity_poly.type
_entity_poly.pdbx_seq_one_letter_code
_entity_poly.pdbx_strand_id
1 'polypeptide(L)' 'MPADEQATAAAWQTWLAGQHLTGNGAIPDYANPEQMNRYTWYRAHGWKVPYPGDSKIYDPSQVPGGFLPSPDTY' A
#
# COMPACT_ATOMS: atom_id res chain seq x y z
N MET A 1 7.17 -4.34 16.05
CA MET A 1 6.40 -4.93 14.95
C MET A 1 6.54 -6.45 15.03
N PRO A 2 5.50 -7.26 14.79
CA PRO A 2 5.59 -8.73 14.80
C PRO A 2 6.62 -9.24 13.79
N ALA A 3 7.27 -10.38 14.06
CA ALA A 3 8.31 -10.94 13.16
C ALA A 3 7.73 -11.31 11.78
N ASP A 4 6.55 -11.93 11.75
CA ASP A 4 5.86 -12.32 10.52
C ASP A 4 5.45 -11.10 9.68
N GLU A 5 5.14 -9.99 10.32
CA GLU A 5 4.71 -8.78 9.64
C GLU A 5 5.88 -7.99 9.06
N GLN A 6 7.13 -8.20 9.51
CA GLN A 6 8.31 -7.50 8.96
C GLN A 6 8.45 -7.70 7.46
N ALA A 7 8.14 -8.90 6.96
CA ALA A 7 8.12 -9.18 5.54
C ALA A 7 7.04 -8.35 4.82
N THR A 8 5.83 -8.27 5.40
CA THR A 8 4.73 -7.44 4.90
C THR A 8 5.12 -5.96 4.86
N ALA A 9 5.69 -5.41 5.94
CA ALA A 9 6.18 -4.02 5.92
C ALA A 9 7.23 -3.79 4.85
N ALA A 10 8.17 -4.72 4.65
CA ALA A 10 9.19 -4.61 3.63
C ALA A 10 8.57 -4.57 2.22
N ALA A 11 7.56 -5.40 1.96
CA ALA A 11 6.83 -5.37 0.70
C ALA A 11 6.10 -4.04 0.47
N TRP A 12 5.48 -3.48 1.51
CA TRP A 12 4.88 -2.14 1.45
C TRP A 12 5.90 -1.03 1.22
N GLN A 13 7.12 -1.14 1.75
CA GLN A 13 8.21 -0.19 1.46
C GLN A 13 8.64 -0.27 0.00
N THR A 14 8.77 -1.49 -0.54
CA THR A 14 9.07 -1.71 -1.96
C THR A 14 7.96 -1.15 -2.86
N TRP A 15 6.71 -1.39 -2.52
CA TRP A 15 5.57 -0.80 -3.23
C TRP A 15 5.62 0.73 -3.18
N LEU A 16 5.85 1.32 -2.00
CA LEU A 16 5.93 2.77 -1.79
C LEU A 16 7.06 3.41 -2.61
N ALA A 17 8.21 2.73 -2.74
CA ALA A 17 9.33 3.19 -3.55
C ALA A 17 9.01 3.24 -5.05
N GLY A 18 8.09 2.40 -5.52
CA GLY A 18 7.54 2.49 -6.87
C GLY A 18 6.44 3.53 -7.04
N GLN A 19 5.96 4.15 -5.95
CA GLN A 19 4.94 5.18 -6.03
C GLN A 19 5.56 6.56 -6.25
N HIS A 20 4.94 7.33 -7.13
CA HIS A 20 5.33 8.69 -7.48
C HIS A 20 4.75 9.72 -6.50
N LEU A 21 5.08 9.60 -5.21
CA LEU A 21 4.42 10.39 -4.14
C LEU A 21 5.06 11.76 -3.87
N THR A 22 6.33 11.96 -4.22
CA THR A 22 7.08 13.18 -3.89
C THR A 22 8.10 13.54 -4.98
N GLY A 23 8.57 14.80 -4.98
CA GLY A 23 9.58 15.29 -5.91
C GLY A 23 9.02 15.72 -7.28
N ASN A 24 9.93 16.07 -8.20
CA ASN A 24 9.58 16.59 -9.53
C ASN A 24 8.86 15.57 -10.43
N GLY A 25 8.83 14.29 -10.03
CA GLY A 25 8.14 13.21 -10.72
C GLY A 25 6.91 12.71 -9.95
N ALA A 26 6.35 13.52 -9.05
CA ALA A 26 5.12 13.16 -8.36
C ALA A 26 3.94 13.14 -9.35
N ILE A 27 3.16 12.06 -9.32
CA ILE A 27 2.01 11.88 -10.22
C ILE A 27 0.76 11.79 -9.34
N PRO A 28 -0.14 12.78 -9.38
CA PRO A 28 -1.38 12.73 -8.63
C PRO A 28 -2.22 11.52 -9.08
N ASP A 29 -2.90 10.91 -8.11
CA ASP A 29 -3.80 9.76 -8.34
C ASP A 29 -3.15 8.50 -8.96
N TYR A 30 -1.81 8.45 -9.02
CA TYR A 30 -1.08 7.27 -9.49
C TYR A 30 -1.16 6.10 -8.50
N ALA A 31 -0.95 6.41 -7.21
CA ALA A 31 -1.01 5.41 -6.17
C ALA A 31 -2.48 5.06 -5.88
N ASN A 32 -2.77 3.77 -5.82
CA ASN A 32 -4.13 3.32 -5.53
C ASN A 32 -4.57 3.78 -4.13
N PRO A 33 -5.72 4.48 -4.00
CA PRO A 33 -6.20 4.98 -2.73
C PRO A 33 -6.47 3.87 -1.71
N GLU A 34 -6.98 2.70 -2.14
CA GLU A 34 -7.22 1.55 -1.27
C GLU A 34 -5.93 0.97 -0.69
N GLN A 35 -4.85 1.00 -1.47
CA GLN A 35 -3.52 0.60 -1.00
C GLN A 35 -2.96 1.65 -0.03
N MET A 36 -3.09 2.94 -0.35
CA MET A 36 -2.59 4.01 0.51
C MET A 36 -3.31 4.09 1.87
N ASN A 37 -4.63 3.86 1.88
CA ASN A 37 -5.44 3.80 3.09
C ASN A 37 -4.96 2.70 4.04
N ARG A 38 -4.76 1.49 3.49
CA ARG A 38 -4.25 0.33 4.24
C ARG A 38 -2.82 0.55 4.74
N TYR A 39 -1.92 1.05 3.89
CA TYR A 39 -0.55 1.40 4.29
C TYR A 39 -0.53 2.34 5.49
N THR A 40 -1.32 3.41 5.42
CA THR A 40 -1.41 4.43 6.46
C THR A 40 -1.94 3.84 7.77
N TRP A 41 -3.01 3.03 7.69
CA TRP A 41 -3.58 2.33 8.83
C TRP A 41 -2.57 1.37 9.48
N TYR A 42 -1.91 0.52 8.69
CA TYR A 42 -0.94 -0.45 9.19
C TYR A 42 0.24 0.23 9.86
N ARG A 43 0.79 1.30 9.27
CA ARG A 43 1.84 2.11 9.89
C ARG A 43 1.38 2.72 11.21
N ALA A 44 0.19 3.32 11.25
CA ALA A 44 -0.34 3.94 12.47
C ALA A 44 -0.54 2.92 13.60
N HIS A 45 -0.89 1.67 13.27
CA HIS A 45 -1.12 0.60 14.23
C HIS A 45 0.10 -0.32 14.43
N GLY A 46 1.26 0.06 13.89
CA GLY A 46 2.51 -0.70 14.02
C GLY A 46 2.42 -2.13 13.48
N TRP A 47 1.58 -2.35 12.46
CA TRP A 47 1.35 -3.63 11.79
C TRP A 47 0.87 -4.72 12.75
N LYS A 48 0.00 -4.34 13.70
CA LYS A 48 -0.60 -5.27 14.67
C LYS A 48 -2.10 -5.44 14.47
N VAL A 49 -2.72 -4.55 13.70
CA VAL A 49 -4.17 -4.46 13.54
C VAL A 49 -4.47 -4.48 12.05
N PRO A 50 -5.26 -5.45 11.55
CA PRO A 50 -5.70 -5.46 10.15
C PRO A 50 -6.59 -4.25 9.87
N TYR A 51 -6.71 -3.89 8.60
CA TYR A 51 -7.59 -2.79 8.18
C TYR A 51 -9.05 -3.23 8.39
N PRO A 52 -9.98 -2.34 8.76
CA PRO A 52 -11.39 -2.70 8.91
C PRO A 52 -11.93 -3.38 7.64
N GLY A 53 -12.38 -4.63 7.77
CA GLY A 53 -12.86 -5.46 6.66
C GLY A 53 -11.83 -6.43 6.08
N ASP A 54 -10.54 -6.28 6.40
CA ASP A 54 -9.51 -7.23 6.02
C ASP A 54 -9.41 -8.36 7.07
N SER A 55 -9.33 -9.61 6.63
CA SER A 55 -9.22 -10.76 7.56
C SER A 55 -7.85 -10.88 8.22
N LYS A 56 -6.83 -10.24 7.65
CA LYS A 56 -5.44 -10.20 8.11
C LYS A 56 -4.76 -8.95 7.54
N ILE A 57 -3.56 -8.64 8.01
CA ILE A 57 -2.74 -7.62 7.33
C ILE A 57 -2.35 -8.17 5.96
N TYR A 58 -2.71 -7.44 4.92
CA TYR A 58 -2.42 -7.82 3.53
C TYR A 58 -1.12 -7.19 3.04
N ASP A 59 -0.43 -7.93 2.18
CA ASP A 59 0.57 -7.41 1.27
C ASP A 59 -0.06 -6.44 0.26
N PRO A 60 0.64 -5.41 -0.25
CA PRO A 60 0.11 -4.53 -1.31
C PRO A 60 -0.50 -5.31 -2.50
N SER A 61 0.10 -6.44 -2.90
CA SER A 61 -0.42 -7.28 -4.00
C SER A 61 -1.73 -8.01 -3.67
N GLN A 62 -2.07 -8.14 -2.39
CA GLN A 62 -3.27 -8.82 -1.91
C GLN A 62 -4.44 -7.86 -1.66
N VAL A 63 -4.20 -6.55 -1.78
CA VAL A 63 -5.26 -5.54 -1.62
C VAL A 63 -6.21 -5.62 -2.83
N PRO A 64 -7.50 -5.92 -2.61
CA PRO A 64 -8.48 -5.94 -3.69
C PRO A 64 -8.58 -4.55 -4.33
N GLY A 65 -8.57 -4.50 -5.66
CA GLY A 65 -8.52 -3.26 -6.42
C GLY A 65 -7.10 -2.72 -6.64
N GLY A 66 -6.06 -3.28 -6.04
CA GLY A 66 -4.65 -2.84 -6.19
C GLY A 66 -4.10 -2.89 -7.62
N PHE A 67 -4.79 -3.60 -8.51
CA PHE A 67 -4.62 -3.52 -9.96
C PHE A 67 -5.30 -2.25 -10.46
N LEU A 68 -4.60 -1.11 -10.44
CA LEU A 68 -4.94 -0.03 -11.34
C LEU A 68 -4.28 -0.35 -12.68
N PRO A 69 -5.02 -0.73 -13.75
CA PRO A 69 -4.48 -0.46 -15.08
C PRO A 69 -4.24 1.05 -15.14
N SER A 70 -3.04 1.46 -15.54
CA SER A 70 -2.74 2.86 -15.85
C SER A 70 -3.91 3.46 -16.63
N PRO A 71 -4.39 4.67 -16.33
CA PRO A 71 -5.39 5.31 -17.17
C PRO A 71 -4.83 5.34 -18.59
N ASP A 72 -5.56 4.68 -19.48
CA ASP A 72 -5.35 4.57 -20.91
C ASP A 72 -4.91 5.92 -21.48
N THR A 73 -3.72 5.97 -22.09
CA THR A 73 -3.25 7.15 -22.81
C THR A 73 -4.00 7.20 -24.14
N TYR A 74 -5.03 8.04 -24.24
CA TYR A 74 -5.75 8.35 -25.50
C TYR A 74 -4.99 9.39 -26.34
#